data_AF-A0A1E4SJN0-F1
#
_entry.id   AF-A0A1E4SJN0-F1
#
_cell.length_a   1.000
_cell.length_b   1.000
_cell.length_c   1.000
_cell.angle_alpha   90.00
_cell.angle_beta   90.00
_cell.angle_gamma   90.00
#
_symmetry.space_group_name_H-M   'P 1'
#
loop_
_entity.id
_entity.type
_entity.pdbx_description
1 polymer ?
#
loop_
_entity_poly.entity_id
_entity_poly.type
_entity_poly.pdbx_seq_one_letter_code
_entity_poly.pdbx_strand_id
1 'polypeptide(L)'
;MGTLLDLPDEVLFFIYRSLGTQTLKSLLLFQQLQRSVYCYLYENSKYVLQYDRFGHQRGLNLLQARKYQRHLRRFRHLQVNICLREGEDVKKVVGEYGELWRAHPPGRIRRHIDLLIHVHYTHSTFNSIKDAMLNIREVSECFGRNEVRVDLVLTKDE
;
A
#
# COMPACT_ATOMS: atom_id res chain seq x y z
N MET A 1 -7.16 21.64 -35.76
CA MET A 1 -8.28 21.41 -34.83
C MET A 1 -7.72 20.61 -33.67
N GLY A 2 -7.74 21.14 -32.45
CA GLY A 2 -7.24 20.43 -31.27
C GLY A 2 -8.23 19.36 -30.85
N THR A 3 -7.79 18.11 -30.85
CA THR A 3 -8.55 17.00 -30.28
C THR A 3 -8.31 16.94 -28.77
N LEU A 4 -9.18 16.23 -28.04
CA LEU A 4 -9.01 15.96 -26.61
C LEU A 4 -7.60 15.40 -26.28
N LEU A 5 -7.00 14.67 -27.23
CA LEU A 5 -5.69 14.02 -27.11
C LEU A 5 -4.51 15.00 -27.15
N ASP A 6 -4.74 16.22 -27.65
CA ASP A 6 -3.71 17.26 -27.72
C ASP A 6 -3.65 18.09 -26.43
N LEU A 7 -4.50 17.77 -25.45
CA LEU A 7 -4.50 18.43 -24.15
C LEU A 7 -3.36 17.91 -23.26
N PRO A 8 -2.71 18.80 -22.49
CA PRO A 8 -1.75 18.40 -21.47
C PRO A 8 -2.38 17.44 -20.43
N ASP A 9 -1.56 16.56 -19.86
CA ASP A 9 -1.99 15.56 -18.87
C ASP A 9 -2.69 16.22 -17.68
N GLU A 10 -2.27 17.41 -17.26
CA GLU A 10 -2.90 18.14 -16.14
C GLU A 10 -4.35 18.52 -16.44
N VAL A 11 -4.62 18.94 -17.68
CA VAL A 11 -5.97 19.29 -18.15
C VAL A 11 -6.82 18.04 -18.30
N LEU A 12 -6.24 16.96 -18.84
CA LEU A 12 -6.90 15.65 -18.90
C LEU A 12 -7.26 15.14 -17.51
N PHE A 13 -6.38 15.28 -16.53
CA PHE A 13 -6.64 14.84 -15.15
C PHE A 13 -7.74 15.67 -14.49
N PHE A 14 -7.82 16.96 -14.79
CA PHE A 14 -8.92 17.80 -14.34
C PHE A 14 -10.26 17.33 -14.93
N ILE A 15 -10.29 16.96 -16.21
CA ILE A 15 -11.47 16.38 -16.86
C ILE A 15 -11.82 15.03 -16.21
N TYR A 16 -10.84 14.14 -16.02
CA TYR A 16 -11.03 12.84 -15.37
C TYR A 16 -11.63 12.96 -13.98
N ARG A 17 -11.22 13.96 -13.19
CA ARG A 17 -11.77 14.23 -11.86
C ARG A 17 -13.28 14.48 -11.86
N SER A 18 -13.81 14.99 -12.97
CA SER A 18 -15.24 15.29 -13.12
C SER A 18 -16.05 14.07 -13.59
N LEU A 19 -15.39 12.96 -13.95
CA LEU A 19 -16.03 11.74 -14.42
C LEU A 19 -16.19 10.71 -13.30
N GLY A 20 -17.31 9.98 -13.33
CA GLY A 20 -17.50 8.82 -12.46
C GLY A 20 -16.49 7.71 -12.76
N THR A 21 -16.11 6.94 -11.74
CA THR A 21 -15.09 5.87 -11.84
C THR A 21 -15.38 4.84 -12.93
N GLN A 22 -16.67 4.50 -13.16
CA GLN A 22 -17.03 3.57 -14.23
C GLN A 22 -16.80 4.18 -15.62
N THR A 23 -17.18 5.44 -15.81
CA THR A 23 -16.92 6.19 -17.05
C THR A 23 -15.42 6.30 -17.31
N LEU A 24 -14.65 6.65 -16.29
CA LEU A 24 -13.18 6.67 -16.34
C LEU A 24 -12.58 5.31 -16.74
N LYS A 25 -13.11 4.21 -16.19
CA LYS A 25 -12.67 2.86 -16.60
C LYS A 25 -13.05 2.53 -18.03
N SER A 26 -14.20 2.99 -18.52
CA SER A 26 -14.57 2.79 -19.93
C SER A 26 -13.64 3.53 -20.89
N LEU A 27 -13.02 4.63 -20.45
CA LEU A 27 -12.01 5.34 -21.25
C LEU A 27 -10.74 4.51 -21.51
N LEU A 28 -10.48 3.47 -20.70
CA LEU A 28 -9.41 2.50 -20.95
C LEU A 28 -9.64 1.68 -22.23
N LEU A 29 -10.83 1.69 -22.81
CA LEU A 29 -11.09 1.04 -24.10
C LEU A 29 -10.47 1.81 -25.28
N PHE A 30 -10.21 3.11 -25.12
CA PHE A 30 -9.58 3.94 -26.15
C PHE A 30 -8.06 3.94 -25.97
N GLN A 31 -7.34 3.31 -26.91
CA GLN A 31 -5.89 3.14 -26.83
C GLN A 31 -5.13 4.44 -26.60
N GLN A 32 -5.60 5.55 -27.18
CA GLN A 32 -4.95 6.86 -27.05
C GLN A 32 -5.05 7.45 -25.64
N LEU A 33 -6.08 7.07 -24.87
CA LEU A 33 -6.32 7.56 -23.51
C LEU A 33 -5.88 6.56 -22.43
N GLN A 34 -5.53 5.33 -22.80
CA GLN A 34 -5.19 4.28 -21.86
C GLN A 34 -4.09 4.68 -20.89
N ARG A 35 -3.03 5.32 -21.40
CA ARG A 35 -1.87 5.70 -20.57
C ARG A 35 -2.25 6.77 -19.55
N SER A 36 -2.81 7.90 -19.99
CA SER A 36 -3.18 9.00 -19.10
C SER A 36 -4.24 8.59 -18.08
N VAL A 37 -5.27 7.83 -18.50
CA VAL A 37 -6.30 7.28 -17.60
C VAL A 37 -5.69 6.30 -16.60
N TYR A 38 -4.76 5.45 -17.03
CA TYR A 38 -4.05 4.55 -16.12
C TYR A 38 -3.21 5.32 -15.10
N CYS A 39 -2.46 6.34 -15.54
CA CYS A 39 -1.65 7.16 -14.67
C CYS A 39 -2.51 7.88 -13.61
N TYR A 40 -3.65 8.43 -14.03
CA TYR A 40 -4.62 9.06 -13.14
C TYR A 40 -5.21 8.07 -12.11
N LEU A 41 -5.70 6.92 -12.57
CA LEU A 41 -6.42 5.96 -11.72
C LEU A 41 -5.51 5.16 -10.79
N TYR A 42 -4.27 4.88 -11.20
CA TYR A 42 -3.47 3.84 -10.54
C TYR A 42 -2.02 4.24 -10.28
N GLU A 43 -1.34 4.88 -11.24
CA GLU A 43 0.09 5.17 -11.07
C GLU A 43 0.34 6.23 -9.99
N ASN A 44 -0.46 7.31 -9.97
CA ASN A 44 -0.35 8.37 -8.97
C ASN A 44 -1.21 8.12 -7.71
N SER A 45 -2.03 7.07 -7.74
CA SER A 45 -2.94 6.74 -6.64
C SER A 45 -2.26 5.84 -5.61
N LYS A 46 -2.51 6.11 -4.33
CA LYS A 46 -2.01 5.30 -3.21
C LYS A 46 -3.09 4.30 -2.76
N TYR A 47 -2.76 3.02 -2.75
CA TYR A 47 -3.68 1.97 -2.27
C TYR A 47 -3.31 1.57 -0.84
N VAL A 48 -4.28 1.55 0.08
CA VAL A 48 -4.06 1.23 1.50
C VAL A 48 -4.51 -0.20 1.80
N LEU A 49 -3.57 -1.02 2.26
CA LEU A 49 -3.81 -2.33 2.84
C LEU A 49 -3.82 -2.17 4.36
N GLN A 50 -4.92 -2.51 5.03
CA GLN A 50 -4.94 -2.52 6.49
C GLN A 50 -4.93 -3.96 6.99
N TYR A 51 -4.06 -4.19 7.96
CA TYR A 51 -3.95 -5.44 8.67
C TYR A 51 -4.28 -5.22 10.13
N ASP A 52 -5.45 -5.70 10.49
CA ASP A 52 -5.91 -5.76 11.86
C ASP A 52 -6.25 -7.24 12.17
N ARG A 53 -5.44 -7.88 13.03
CA ARG A 53 -5.70 -9.26 13.50
C ARG A 53 -6.92 -9.35 14.41
N PHE A 54 -7.49 -8.23 14.83
CA PHE A 54 -8.49 -8.14 15.89
C PHE A 54 -9.94 -8.07 15.40
N GLY A 55 -10.17 -8.16 14.08
CA GLY A 55 -11.51 -8.30 13.53
C GLY A 55 -12.38 -7.03 13.60
N HIS A 56 -11.81 -5.87 13.95
CA HIS A 56 -12.49 -4.59 13.74
C HIS A 56 -12.35 -4.19 12.27
N GLN A 57 -13.43 -4.45 11.52
CA GLN A 57 -13.50 -4.17 10.09
C GLN A 57 -13.17 -2.71 9.77
N ARG A 58 -12.16 -2.49 8.92
CA ARG A 58 -12.20 -1.54 7.79
C ARG A 58 -11.05 -1.66 6.78
N GLY A 59 -10.36 -2.81 6.70
CA GLY A 59 -9.46 -3.06 5.60
C GLY A 59 -9.26 -4.53 5.24
N LEU A 60 -8.65 -4.69 4.07
CA LEU A 60 -8.52 -5.94 3.35
C LEU A 60 -7.53 -6.87 4.07
N ASN A 61 -8.06 -7.88 4.76
CA ASN A 61 -7.27 -8.92 5.40
C ASN A 61 -6.42 -9.64 4.33
N LEU A 62 -5.16 -10.02 4.59
CA LEU A 62 -4.22 -10.50 3.54
C LEU A 62 -4.67 -11.78 2.80
N LEU A 63 -5.51 -12.61 3.42
CA LEU A 63 -6.19 -13.72 2.75
C LEU A 63 -7.10 -13.24 1.61
N GLN A 64 -7.72 -12.07 1.78
CA GLN A 64 -8.44 -11.38 0.73
C GLN A 64 -7.45 -10.71 -0.25
N ALA A 65 -6.30 -10.19 0.19
CA ALA A 65 -5.30 -9.60 -0.72
C ALA A 65 -4.81 -10.59 -1.81
N ARG A 66 -4.77 -11.91 -1.53
CA ARG A 66 -4.56 -12.95 -2.57
C ARG A 66 -5.59 -12.84 -3.71
N LYS A 67 -6.87 -12.65 -3.38
CA LYS A 67 -7.97 -12.44 -4.35
C LYS A 67 -7.79 -11.16 -5.16
N TYR A 68 -7.18 -10.13 -4.58
CA TYR A 68 -6.99 -8.81 -5.22
C TYR A 68 -5.59 -8.58 -5.80
N GLN A 69 -4.72 -9.60 -5.87
CA GLN A 69 -3.35 -9.46 -6.39
C GLN A 69 -3.29 -8.82 -7.78
N ARG A 70 -4.21 -9.18 -8.68
CA ARG A 70 -4.29 -8.58 -10.03
C ARG A 70 -4.60 -7.09 -9.99
N HIS A 71 -5.33 -6.62 -8.98
CA HIS A 71 -5.63 -5.20 -8.78
C HIS A 71 -4.43 -4.47 -8.17
N LEU A 72 -3.78 -5.06 -7.17
CA LEU A 72 -2.57 -4.50 -6.54
C LEU A 72 -1.42 -4.31 -7.55
N ARG A 73 -1.40 -5.09 -8.63
CA ARG A 73 -0.43 -4.91 -9.73
C ARG A 73 -0.50 -3.58 -10.44
N ARG A 74 -1.63 -2.87 -10.37
CA ARG A 74 -1.84 -1.61 -11.07
C ARG A 74 -1.27 -0.41 -10.33
N PHE A 75 -1.10 -0.51 -9.01
CA PHE A 75 -0.66 0.60 -8.18
C PHE A 75 0.86 0.61 -8.01
N ARG A 76 1.44 1.80 -8.14
CA ARG A 76 2.88 2.05 -7.94
C ARG A 76 3.19 2.47 -6.50
N HIS A 77 2.23 3.09 -5.82
CA HIS A 77 2.31 3.50 -4.42
C HIS A 77 1.34 2.67 -3.57
N LEU A 78 1.87 2.05 -2.52
CA LEU A 78 1.10 1.22 -1.60
C LEU A 78 1.38 1.65 -0.17
N GLN A 79 0.34 1.67 0.67
CA GLN A 79 0.48 1.73 2.12
C GLN A 79 0.12 0.38 2.71
N VAL A 80 0.93 -0.09 3.65
CA VAL A 80 0.63 -1.27 4.45
C VAL A 80 0.54 -0.83 5.89
N ASN A 81 -0.66 -0.86 6.47
CA ASN A 81 -0.89 -0.55 7.86
C ASN A 81 -0.92 -1.85 8.65
N ILE A 82 -0.03 -1.99 9.63
CA ILE A 82 0.02 -3.13 10.52
C ILE A 82 -0.29 -2.61 11.92
N CYS A 83 -1.39 -3.08 12.51
CA CYS A 83 -1.69 -2.83 13.91
C CYS A 83 -1.21 -4.00 14.75
N LEU A 84 -0.37 -3.71 15.74
CA LEU A 84 0.22 -4.67 16.67
C LEU A 84 -0.29 -4.38 18.08
N ARG A 85 -0.65 -5.45 18.80
CA ARG A 85 -0.98 -5.38 20.23
C ARG A 85 0.24 -5.61 21.10
N GLU A 86 0.05 -5.31 22.37
CA GLU A 86 1.01 -5.62 23.42
C GLU A 86 1.45 -7.09 23.38
N GLY A 87 2.76 -7.31 23.42
CA GLY A 87 3.37 -8.63 23.43
C GLY A 87 3.57 -9.29 22.06
N GLU A 88 3.09 -8.69 20.96
CA GLU A 88 3.37 -9.19 19.62
C GLU A 88 4.79 -8.81 19.16
N ASP A 89 5.53 -9.81 18.67
CA ASP A 89 6.83 -9.60 18.05
C ASP A 89 6.65 -9.01 16.65
N VAL A 90 6.98 -7.72 16.52
CA VAL A 90 6.94 -6.96 15.27
C VAL A 90 7.78 -7.64 14.18
N LYS A 91 8.97 -8.13 14.49
CA LYS A 91 9.85 -8.78 13.51
C LYS A 91 9.21 -10.04 12.98
N LYS A 92 8.55 -10.82 13.84
CA LYS A 92 7.80 -12.00 13.43
C LYS A 92 6.62 -11.64 12.54
N VAL A 93 5.77 -10.70 12.95
CA VAL A 93 4.56 -10.32 12.19
C VAL A 93 4.91 -9.71 10.84
N VAL A 94 5.92 -8.85 10.80
CA VAL A 94 6.38 -8.24 9.54
C VAL A 94 7.15 -9.24 8.69
N GLY A 95 7.90 -10.17 9.29
CA GLY A 95 8.58 -11.27 8.59
C GLY A 95 7.61 -12.18 7.87
N GLU A 96 6.52 -12.58 8.53
CA GLU A 96 5.41 -13.33 7.93
C GLU A 96 4.82 -12.59 6.71
N TYR A 97 4.69 -11.26 6.80
CA TYR A 97 4.28 -10.43 5.65
C TYR A 97 5.32 -10.43 4.53
N GLY A 98 6.59 -10.27 4.88
CA GLY A 98 7.71 -10.30 3.96
C GLY A 98 7.77 -11.57 3.13
N GLU A 99 7.55 -12.71 3.76
CA GLU A 99 7.49 -14.00 3.07
C GLU A 99 6.29 -14.07 2.12
N LEU A 100 5.11 -13.61 2.54
CA LEU A 100 3.93 -13.55 1.67
C LEU A 100 4.15 -12.64 0.44
N TRP A 101 4.82 -11.51 0.65
CA TRP A 101 5.18 -10.56 -0.41
C TRP A 101 6.22 -11.13 -1.36
N ARG A 102 7.27 -11.77 -0.83
CA ARG A 102 8.34 -12.42 -1.61
C ARG A 102 7.82 -13.63 -2.40
N ALA A 103 6.90 -14.41 -1.84
CA ALA A 103 6.26 -15.54 -2.51
C ALA A 103 5.40 -15.10 -3.72
N HIS A 104 5.00 -13.83 -3.77
CA HIS A 104 4.16 -13.30 -4.84
C HIS A 104 4.77 -12.01 -5.37
N PRO A 105 5.90 -12.11 -6.08
CA PRO A 105 6.60 -10.94 -6.55
C PRO A 105 5.59 -10.11 -7.36
N PRO A 106 5.40 -8.84 -7.00
CA PRO A 106 4.82 -7.93 -7.97
C PRO A 106 5.69 -7.97 -9.23
N GLY A 107 5.10 -7.74 -10.40
CA GLY A 107 5.84 -7.80 -11.66
C GLY A 107 7.11 -6.93 -11.63
N ARG A 108 7.89 -6.92 -12.72
CA ARG A 108 9.22 -6.27 -12.83
C ARG A 108 9.33 -4.79 -12.37
N ILE A 109 8.23 -4.13 -12.03
CA ILE A 109 8.13 -2.72 -11.66
C ILE A 109 8.45 -2.55 -10.17
N ARG A 110 9.40 -1.65 -9.88
CA ARG A 110 9.74 -1.21 -8.52
C ARG A 110 8.60 -0.35 -7.95
N ARG A 111 8.18 -0.63 -6.71
CA ARG A 111 7.12 0.13 -6.03
C ARG A 111 7.64 0.94 -4.86
N HIS A 112 6.87 1.95 -4.51
CA HIS A 112 7.00 2.69 -3.27
C HIS A 112 6.02 2.10 -2.25
N ILE A 113 6.53 1.63 -1.12
CA ILE A 113 5.77 0.99 -0.05
C ILE A 113 5.98 1.81 1.21
N ASP A 114 4.90 2.42 1.68
CA ASP A 114 4.84 3.05 3.00
C ASP A 114 4.33 2.02 3.99
N LEU A 115 5.23 1.48 4.81
CA LEU A 115 4.91 0.57 5.90
C LEU A 115 4.63 1.37 7.16
N LEU A 116 3.37 1.40 7.58
CA LEU A 116 2.93 2.10 8.79
C LEU A 116 2.64 1.07 9.87
N ILE A 117 3.43 1.07 10.94
CA ILE A 117 3.27 0.14 12.06
C ILE A 117 2.69 0.90 13.25
N HIS A 118 1.47 0.54 13.63
CA HIS A 118 0.82 1.04 14.84
C HIS A 118 1.06 0.04 15.97
N VAL A 119 1.72 0.49 17.04
CA VAL A 119 1.99 -0.34 18.22
C VAL A 119 1.24 0.23 19.41
N HIS A 120 0.35 -0.60 19.96
CA HIS A 120 -0.35 -0.33 21.20
C HIS A 120 0.44 -0.92 22.38
N TYR A 121 0.74 -0.12 23.40
CA TYR A 121 1.65 -0.53 24.47
C TYR A 121 1.30 0.01 25.85
N THR A 122 1.72 -0.73 26.89
CA THR A 122 1.69 -0.28 28.28
C THR A 122 3.12 -0.05 28.82
N HIS A 123 3.25 0.49 30.04
CA HIS A 123 4.56 0.81 30.62
C HIS A 123 5.52 -0.39 30.72
N SER A 124 5.03 -1.63 30.80
CA SER A 124 5.86 -2.85 30.94
C SER A 124 6.49 -3.35 29.65
N THR A 125 6.03 -2.91 28.47
CA THR A 125 6.40 -3.52 27.17
C THR A 125 7.19 -2.62 26.23
N PHE A 126 7.53 -1.40 26.67
CA PHE A 126 8.30 -0.43 25.88
C PHE A 126 9.66 -0.95 25.39
N ASN A 127 10.36 -1.78 26.18
CA ASN A 127 11.66 -2.33 25.76
C ASN A 127 11.55 -3.31 24.59
N SER A 128 10.50 -4.14 24.56
CA SER A 128 10.24 -5.07 23.44
C SER A 128 9.93 -4.32 22.14
N ILE A 129 9.32 -3.13 22.25
CA ILE A 129 9.02 -2.26 21.11
C ILE A 129 10.30 -1.59 20.60
N LYS A 130 11.17 -1.15 21.51
CA LYS A 130 12.48 -0.58 21.15
C LYS A 130 13.33 -1.58 20.36
N ASP A 131 13.34 -2.84 20.77
CA ASP A 131 14.11 -3.90 20.08
C ASP A 131 13.52 -4.24 18.70
N ALA A 132 12.19 -4.16 18.55
CA ALA A 132 11.54 -4.22 17.25
C ALA A 132 11.91 -3.04 16.33
N MET A 133 12.03 -1.82 16.88
CA MET A 133 12.47 -0.64 16.11
C MET A 133 13.92 -0.77 15.62
N LEU A 134 14.80 -1.42 16.38
CA LEU A 134 16.18 -1.68 15.96
C LEU A 134 16.25 -2.60 14.72
N ASN A 135 15.20 -3.39 14.46
CA ASN A 135 15.12 -4.31 13.33
C ASN A 135 14.38 -3.72 12.09
N ILE A 136 14.11 -2.41 12.06
CA ILE A 136 13.44 -1.74 10.92
C ILE A 136 14.13 -2.01 9.58
N ARG A 137 15.47 -2.15 9.59
CA ARG A 137 16.23 -2.50 8.40
C ARG A 137 15.86 -3.88 7.86
N GLU A 138 15.82 -4.90 8.71
CA GLU A 138 15.42 -6.27 8.34
C GLU A 138 13.95 -6.32 7.88
N VAL A 139 13.11 -5.52 8.53
CA VAL A 139 11.71 -5.30 8.14
C VAL A 139 11.61 -4.72 6.72
N SER A 140 12.48 -3.80 6.32
CA SER A 140 12.48 -3.28 4.95
C SER A 140 12.93 -4.31 3.91
N GLU A 141 13.89 -5.16 4.27
CA GLU A 141 14.44 -6.22 3.39
C GLU A 141 13.39 -7.27 3.03
N CYS A 142 12.40 -7.46 3.89
CA CYS A 142 11.24 -8.33 3.65
C CYS A 142 10.47 -8.00 2.36
N PHE A 143 10.55 -6.77 1.87
CA PHE A 143 9.84 -6.32 0.66
C PHE A 143 10.73 -6.32 -0.58
N GLY A 144 11.94 -6.87 -0.51
CA GLY A 144 12.82 -7.08 -1.66
C GLY A 144 13.31 -5.79 -2.32
N ARG A 145 13.18 -5.69 -3.65
CA ARG A 145 13.72 -4.56 -4.44
C ARG A 145 12.89 -3.27 -4.36
N ASN A 146 11.80 -3.26 -3.58
CA ASN A 146 10.93 -2.09 -3.47
C ASN A 146 11.61 -0.99 -2.67
N GLU A 147 11.17 0.25 -2.89
CA GLU A 147 11.51 1.35 -2.01
C GLU A 147 10.54 1.30 -0.83
N VAL A 148 11.07 1.10 0.37
CA VAL A 148 10.27 0.95 1.58
C VAL A 148 10.57 2.10 2.50
N ARG A 149 9.53 2.83 2.87
CA ARG A 149 9.56 3.79 3.97
C ARG A 149 8.84 3.15 5.15
N VAL A 150 9.46 3.17 6.32
CA VAL A 150 8.85 2.63 7.55
C VAL A 150 8.55 3.79 8.48
N ASP A 151 7.28 3.99 8.79
CA ASP A 151 6.80 4.95 9.78
C ASP A 151 6.22 4.15 10.96
N LEU A 152 6.54 4.56 12.19
CA LEU A 152 6.09 3.89 13.39
C LEU A 152 5.27 4.83 14.27
N VAL A 153 4.10 4.37 14.69
CA VAL A 153 3.15 5.10 15.52
C VAL A 153 2.97 4.36 16.83
N LEU A 154 3.36 5.01 17.93
CA LEU A 154 3.23 4.47 19.28
C LEU A 154 1.96 5.03 19.93
N THR A 155 1.08 4.14 20.38
CA THR A 155 -0.12 4.50 21.14
C THR A 155 -0.02 3.86 22.51
N LYS A 156 -0.01 4.68 23.57
CA LYS A 156 -0.06 4.18 24.93
C LYS A 156 -1.52 3.81 25.25
N ASP A 157 -1.75 2.56 25.63
CA ASP A 157 -3.03 2.15 26.19
C ASP A 157 -2.99 2.45 27.72
N GLU A 158 -4.12 2.95 28.25
CA GLU A 158 -4.27 3.32 29.68
C GLU A 158 -4.34 2.11 30.62
#